data_AF-A0A7C3YZB9-F1
#
_entry.id   AF-A0A7C3YZB9-F1
#
_cell.length_a   1.000
_cell.length_b   1.000
_cell.length_c   1.000
_cell.angle_alpha   90.00
_cell.angle_beta   90.00
_cell.angle_gamma   90.00
#
_symmetry.space_group_name_H-M   'P 1'
#
loop_
_entity.id
_entity.type
_entity.pdbx_description
1 polymer ?
#
loop_
_entity_poly.entity_id
_entity_poly.type
_entity_poly.pdbx_seq_one_letter_code
_entity_poly.pdbx_strand_id
1 'polypeptide(L)'
;MNSFTTASPRRKTAAGVLILLLAWGLTLGLDLAGILAHYSLKTLDLLYKSAPLSPASGQVVVVTVDQPDLDFFQKQGISWPWPRQLYAPIIEFCQRGRAQAVIFDV
;
A
#
# COMPACT_ATOMS: atom_id res chain seq x y z
N MET A 1 -38.14 32.29 -31.88
CA MET A 1 -36.93 32.88 -32.49
C MET A 1 -35.73 32.26 -31.79
N ASN A 2 -35.34 31.04 -32.16
CA ASN A 2 -34.23 30.31 -31.53
C ASN A 2 -33.29 29.83 -32.63
N SER A 3 -32.24 30.59 -32.89
CA SER A 3 -31.18 30.23 -33.83
C SER A 3 -30.23 29.24 -33.15
N PHE A 4 -30.40 27.95 -33.44
CA PHE A 4 -29.39 26.93 -33.11
C PHE A 4 -28.15 27.18 -33.96
N THR A 5 -27.14 27.83 -33.39
CA THR A 5 -25.82 28.00 -34.00
C THR A 5 -25.11 26.63 -34.07
N THR A 6 -25.18 25.98 -35.23
CA THR A 6 -24.42 24.75 -35.47
C THR A 6 -22.93 25.08 -35.57
N ALA A 7 -22.18 24.75 -34.51
CA ALA A 7 -20.72 24.89 -34.51
C ALA A 7 -20.10 24.05 -35.64
N SER A 8 -19.09 24.60 -36.34
CA SER A 8 -18.43 23.92 -37.46
C SER A 8 -17.73 22.62 -37.00
N PRO A 9 -17.65 21.58 -37.86
CA PRO A 9 -17.03 20.29 -37.49
C PRO A 9 -15.60 20.44 -36.96
N ARG A 10 -14.80 21.33 -37.57
CA ARG A 10 -13.43 21.65 -37.16
C ARG A 10 -13.33 22.31 -35.78
N ARG A 11 -14.29 23.16 -35.42
CA ARG A 11 -14.35 23.78 -34.09
C ARG A 11 -14.71 22.77 -33.01
N LYS A 12 -15.56 21.79 -33.34
CA LYS A 12 -15.91 20.69 -32.45
C LYS A 12 -14.72 19.75 -32.20
N THR A 13 -13.96 19.40 -33.24
CA THR A 13 -12.76 18.57 -33.07
C THR A 13 -11.67 19.29 -32.28
N ALA A 14 -11.43 20.57 -32.55
CA ALA A 14 -10.47 21.37 -31.80
C ALA A 14 -10.84 21.49 -30.32
N ALA A 15 -12.12 21.72 -30.02
CA ALA A 15 -12.62 21.73 -28.65
C ALA A 15 -12.44 20.35 -27.97
N GLY A 16 -12.72 19.26 -28.66
CA GLY A 16 -12.50 17.90 -28.14
C GLY A 16 -11.03 17.62 -27.82
N VAL A 17 -10.12 17.97 -28.73
CA VAL A 17 -8.66 17.83 -28.50
C VAL A 17 -8.21 18.66 -27.30
N LEU A 18 -8.69 19.90 -27.18
CA LEU A 18 -8.36 20.75 -26.05
C LEU A 18 -8.82 20.14 -24.71
N ILE A 19 -10.04 19.62 -24.65
CA ILE A 19 -10.56 18.96 -23.45
C ILE A 19 -9.71 17.73 -23.10
N LEU A 20 -9.33 16.92 -24.10
CA LEU A 20 -8.48 15.75 -23.89
C LEU A 20 -7.10 16.14 -23.36
N LEU A 21 -6.47 17.18 -23.92
CA LEU A 21 -5.17 17.66 -23.45
C LEU A 21 -5.24 18.23 -22.03
N LEU A 22 -6.31 18.96 -21.70
CA LEU A 22 -6.53 19.48 -20.35
C LEU A 22 -6.77 18.35 -19.34
N ALA A 23 -7.60 17.37 -19.69
CA ALA A 23 -7.84 16.20 -18.84
C ALA A 23 -6.55 15.40 -18.64
N TRP A 24 -5.82 15.12 -19.72
CA TRP A 24 -4.54 14.41 -19.66
C TRP A 24 -3.51 15.16 -18.80
N GLY A 25 -3.32 16.45 -19.06
CA GLY A 25 -2.40 17.29 -18.29
C GLY A 25 -2.77 17.37 -16.81
N LEU A 26 -4.06 17.47 -16.48
CA LEU A 26 -4.53 17.44 -15.10
C LEU A 26 -4.23 16.09 -14.44
N THR A 27 -4.57 14.98 -15.09
CA THR A 27 -4.30 13.64 -14.54
C THR A 27 -2.81 13.39 -14.33
N LEU A 28 -1.98 13.74 -15.30
CA LEU A 28 -0.53 13.61 -15.20
C LEU A 28 0.05 14.51 -14.10
N GLY A 29 -0.43 15.76 -14.00
CA GLY A 29 0.01 16.69 -12.96
C GLY A 29 -0.35 16.21 -11.55
N LEU A 30 -1.56 15.69 -11.35
CA LEU A 30 -1.98 15.11 -10.08
C LEU A 30 -1.19 13.84 -9.72
N ASP A 31 -0.82 13.03 -10.71
CA ASP A 31 -0.06 11.78 -10.52
C ASP A 31 1.39 12.07 -10.14
N LEU A 32 2.05 12.97 -10.87
CA LEU A 32 3.41 13.44 -10.57
C LEU A 32 3.48 14.14 -9.19
N ALA A 33 2.41 14.81 -8.77
CA ALA A 33 2.29 15.38 -7.43
C ALA A 33 2.05 14.34 -6.32
N GLY A 34 1.83 13.06 -6.66
CA GLY A 34 1.58 11.97 -5.72
C GLY A 34 0.18 11.96 -5.08
N ILE A 35 -0.72 12.83 -5.52
CA ILE A 35 -2.06 12.99 -4.92
C ILE A 35 -2.90 11.74 -5.21
N LEU A 36 -2.92 11.28 -6.46
CA LEU A 36 -3.65 10.06 -6.84
C LEU A 36 -3.13 8.83 -6.10
N ALA A 37 -1.81 8.70 -5.94
CA ALA A 37 -1.21 7.58 -5.22
C ALA A 37 -1.68 7.53 -3.75
N HIS A 38 -1.74 8.67 -3.06
CA HIS A 38 -2.22 8.72 -1.68
C HIS A 38 -3.66 8.22 -1.56
N TYR A 39 -4.56 8.71 -2.44
CA TYR A 39 -5.96 8.25 -2.43
C TYR A 39 -6.08 6.79 -2.83
N SER A 40 -5.30 6.33 -3.82
CA SER A 40 -5.28 4.92 -4.23
C SER A 40 -4.93 4.00 -3.07
N LEU A 41 -3.93 4.35 -2.26
CA LEU A 41 -3.56 3.57 -1.07
C LEU A 41 -4.68 3.52 -0.04
N LYS A 42 -5.39 4.65 0.19
CA LYS A 42 -6.55 4.67 1.10
C LYS A 42 -7.71 3.85 0.57
N THR A 43 -8.00 3.90 -0.72
CA THR A 43 -9.03 3.08 -1.35
C THR A 43 -8.67 1.60 -1.26
N LEU A 44 -7.39 1.25 -1.43
CA LEU A 44 -6.89 -0.11 -1.26
C LEU A 44 -7.02 -0.62 0.19
N ASP A 45 -6.72 0.22 1.18
CA ASP A 45 -6.93 -0.10 2.60
C ASP A 45 -8.40 -0.43 2.87
N LEU A 46 -9.33 0.34 2.30
CA LEU A 46 -10.77 0.11 2.43
C LEU A 46 -11.21 -1.18 1.74
N LEU A 47 -10.65 -1.47 0.56
CA LEU A 47 -10.88 -2.73 -0.13
C LEU A 47 -10.44 -3.92 0.74
N TYR A 48 -9.23 -3.91 1.31
CA TYR A 48 -8.76 -5.01 2.14
C TYR A 48 -9.56 -5.18 3.44
N LYS A 49 -10.07 -4.09 4.02
CA LYS A 49 -10.96 -4.16 5.19
C LYS A 49 -12.35 -4.71 4.87
N SER A 50 -12.83 -4.51 3.64
CA SER A 50 -14.16 -4.96 3.20
C SER A 50 -14.12 -6.30 2.46
N ALA A 51 -12.93 -6.75 2.06
CA ALA A 51 -12.74 -8.04 1.42
C ALA A 51 -13.20 -9.17 2.36
N PRO A 52 -14.03 -10.11 1.89
CA PRO A 52 -14.45 -11.24 2.69
C PRO A 52 -13.25 -12.18 2.90
N LEU A 53 -12.61 -12.10 4.06
CA LEU A 53 -11.53 -12.99 4.45
C LEU A 53 -12.08 -14.10 5.36
N SER A 54 -11.51 -15.29 5.23
CA SER A 54 -11.78 -16.36 6.20
C SER A 54 -11.27 -15.94 7.58
N PRO A 55 -11.95 -16.33 8.68
CA PRO A 55 -11.46 -16.06 10.02
C PRO A 55 -10.03 -16.57 10.20
N ALA A 56 -9.20 -15.77 10.90
CA ALA A 56 -7.85 -16.20 11.25
C ALA A 56 -7.90 -17.48 12.09
N SER A 57 -6.97 -18.39 11.83
CA SER A 57 -6.84 -19.61 12.64
C SER A 57 -6.43 -19.24 14.06
N GLY A 58 -7.19 -19.70 15.05
CA GLY A 58 -6.84 -19.53 16.47
C GLY A 58 -5.61 -20.35 16.91
N GLN A 59 -5.01 -21.14 16.00
CA GLN A 59 -3.85 -21.98 16.28
C GLN A 59 -2.54 -21.38 15.76
N VAL A 60 -2.61 -20.28 14.98
CA VAL A 60 -1.45 -19.63 14.38
C VAL A 60 -1.23 -18.27 15.04
N VAL A 61 -0.02 -18.04 15.50
CA VAL A 61 0.41 -16.75 16.05
C VAL A 61 1.48 -16.18 15.12
N VAL A 62 1.29 -14.94 14.68
CA VAL A 62 2.27 -14.21 13.85
C VAL A 62 2.97 -13.20 14.74
N VAL A 63 4.30 -13.25 14.76
CA VAL A 63 5.16 -12.26 15.42
C VAL A 63 5.76 -11.39 14.32
N THR A 64 5.43 -10.10 14.31
CA THR A 64 5.92 -9.14 13.32
C THR A 64 7.14 -8.39 13.84
N VAL A 65 8.04 -8.03 12.94
CA VAL A 65 9.18 -7.14 13.19
C VAL A 65 9.01 -5.96 12.26
N ASP A 66 8.86 -4.77 12.83
CA ASP A 66 8.62 -3.55 12.07
C ASP A 66 9.82 -2.60 12.12
N GLN A 67 9.78 -1.52 11.33
CA GLN A 67 10.86 -0.53 11.28
C GLN A 67 11.28 0.01 12.67
N PRO A 68 10.37 0.28 13.63
CA PRO A 68 10.77 0.72 14.97
C PRO A 68 11.64 -0.29 15.72
N ASP A 69 11.41 -1.59 15.53
CA ASP A 69 12.21 -2.65 16.16
C ASP A 69 13.61 -2.69 15.56
N LEU A 70 13.70 -2.56 14.22
CA LEU A 70 14.98 -2.47 13.51
C LEU A 70 15.79 -1.26 13.98
N ASP A 71 15.15 -0.09 14.06
CA ASP A 71 15.78 1.16 14.51
C ASP A 71 16.26 1.06 15.97
N PHE A 72 15.49 0.37 16.83
CA PHE A 72 15.84 0.14 18.22
C PHE A 72 17.15 -0.65 18.36
N PHE A 73 17.30 -1.74 17.58
CA PHE A 73 18.52 -2.54 17.59
C PHE A 73 19.68 -1.86 16.88
N GLN A 74 19.41 -1.10 15.81
CA GLN A 74 20.42 -0.32 15.12
C GLN A 74 21.08 0.71 16.05
N LYS A 75 20.30 1.38 16.91
CA LYS A 75 20.83 2.30 17.93
C LYS A 75 21.73 1.60 18.97
N GLN A 76 21.60 0.29 19.11
CA GLN A 76 22.45 -0.54 19.99
C GLN A 76 23.62 -1.18 19.24
N GLY A 77 23.86 -0.80 17.98
CA GLY A 77 24.95 -1.30 17.15
C GLY A 77 24.64 -2.64 16.48
N ILE A 78 23.40 -3.13 16.55
CA ILE A 78 22.96 -4.35 15.88
C ILE A 78 22.22 -3.96 14.61
N SER A 79 22.91 -4.02 13.48
CA SER A 79 22.30 -3.77 12.17
C SER A 79 21.54 -4.99 11.66
N TRP A 80 20.55 -4.75 10.81
CA TRP A 80 20.00 -5.80 9.96
C TRP A 80 21.04 -6.27 8.92
N PRO A 81 21.09 -7.56 8.53
CA PRO A 81 20.31 -8.68 9.06
C PRO A 81 20.75 -9.07 10.48
N TRP A 82 19.77 -9.40 11.33
CA TRP A 82 20.06 -9.73 12.72
C TRP A 82 20.83 -11.06 12.85
N PRO A 83 21.73 -11.17 13.85
CA PRO A 83 22.36 -12.43 14.17
C PRO A 83 21.31 -13.43 14.66
N ARG A 84 21.47 -14.71 14.27
CA ARG A 84 20.49 -15.77 14.58
C ARG A 84 20.21 -15.92 16.09
N GLN A 85 21.15 -15.56 16.95
CA GLN A 85 20.99 -15.60 18.40
C GLN A 85 19.92 -14.63 18.91
N LEU A 86 19.64 -13.54 18.18
CA LEU A 86 18.64 -12.56 18.58
C LEU A 86 17.23 -13.15 18.61
N TYR A 87 16.96 -14.19 17.82
CA TYR A 87 15.68 -14.88 17.78
C TYR A 87 15.50 -15.92 18.91
N ALA A 88 16.56 -16.27 19.65
CA ALA A 88 16.50 -17.32 20.67
C ALA A 88 15.42 -17.08 21.74
N PRO A 89 15.25 -15.87 22.31
CA PRO A 89 14.20 -15.62 23.30
C PRO A 89 12.78 -15.83 22.75
N ILE A 90 12.56 -15.53 21.46
CA ILE A 90 11.28 -15.75 20.78
C ILE A 90 11.01 -17.24 20.62
N ILE A 91 12.02 -18.01 20.17
CA ILE A 91 11.92 -19.46 20.03
C ILE A 91 11.63 -20.11 21.38
N GLU A 92 12.37 -19.74 22.42
CA GLU A 92 12.14 -20.26 23.77
C GLU A 92 10.74 -19.94 24.30
N PHE A 93 10.23 -18.74 23.99
CA PHE A 93 8.86 -18.37 24.32
C PHE A 93 7.86 -19.29 23.60
N CYS A 94 8.03 -19.52 22.29
CA CYS A 94 7.20 -20.45 21.52
C CYS A 94 7.28 -21.89 22.06
N GLN A 95 8.47 -22.35 22.45
CA GLN A 95 8.68 -23.67 23.04
C GLN A 95 7.96 -23.83 24.38
N ARG A 96 8.05 -22.83 25.27
CA ARG A 96 7.29 -22.82 26.54
C ARG A 96 5.77 -22.85 26.28
N GLY A 97 5.33 -22.17 25.22
CA GLY A 97 3.95 -22.22 24.72
C GLY A 97 3.56 -23.52 24.02
N ARG A 98 4.48 -24.49 23.89
CA ARG A 98 4.29 -25.77 23.18
C ARG A 98 3.88 -25.60 21.72
N ALA A 99 4.42 -24.59 21.04
CA ALA A 99 4.24 -24.42 19.59
C ALA A 99 4.70 -25.69 18.85
N GLN A 100 3.87 -26.18 17.93
CA GLN A 100 4.18 -27.39 17.15
C GLN A 100 5.27 -27.14 16.10
N ALA A 101 5.35 -25.91 15.60
CA ALA A 101 6.36 -25.46 14.65
C ALA A 101 6.60 -23.97 14.85
N VAL A 102 7.81 -23.52 14.50
CA VAL A 102 8.18 -22.10 14.39
C VAL A 102 8.73 -21.89 12.99
N ILE A 103 8.14 -20.97 12.24
CA ILE A 103 8.52 -20.66 10.86
C ILE A 103 9.02 -19.23 10.82
N PHE A 104 10.14 -19.01 10.16
CA PHE A 104 10.73 -17.69 9.95
C PHE A 104 10.50 -17.26 8.50
N ASP A 105 9.94 -16.07 8.34
CA ASP A 105 9.93 -15.30 7.11
C ASP A 105 10.79 -14.05 7.37
N VAL A 106 12.05 -14.11 6.95
CA VAL A 106 13.13 -13.14 7.30
C VAL A 106 13.97 -12.81 6.08
#